data_AF-A0A940J8P1-F1
#
_entry.id   AF-A0A940J8P1-F1
#
_cell.length_a   1.000
_cell.length_b   1.000
_cell.length_c   1.000
_cell.angle_alpha   90.00
_cell.angle_beta   90.00
_cell.angle_gamma   90.00
#
_symmetry.space_group_name_H-M   'P 1'
#
loop_
_entity.id
_entity.type
_entity.pdbx_description
1 polymer ?
#
loop_
_entity_poly.entity_id
_entity_poly.type
_entity_poly.pdbx_seq_one_letter_code
_entity_poly.pdbx_strand_id
1 'polypeptide(L)'
;MTDFTVRNYGTDAYGRTFLMTIYMHDWLQRYEAELGWSPRVTQGAFMARVGGGAKASQGAHDAGGCLDLETDGLTTAQIDRMVRVARTLGSGAYRRDPSPQHGSMPAHMHLTLGSDRPLSPMAQTLWASYLAGGDGLAAGSGRPADAPDYEWRPSPLITIPPPEEDNMTPAQFIALLKDPTVRQELRDITWGTPIDSSTAASGKRKASGMLTSIEREAAK
;
A
#
# COMPACT_ATOMS: atom_id res chain seq x y z
N MET A 1 14.69 -1.59 5.40
CA MET A 1 14.99 -0.58 4.36
C MET A 1 14.02 -0.82 3.22
N THR A 2 13.43 0.22 2.63
CA THR A 2 12.49 0.07 1.51
C THR A 2 13.19 -0.59 0.32
N ASP A 3 12.61 -1.64 -0.24
CA ASP A 3 13.18 -2.39 -1.37
C ASP A 3 12.44 -2.08 -2.68
N PHE A 4 13.16 -1.52 -3.64
CA PHE A 4 12.65 -1.14 -4.96
C PHE A 4 13.05 -2.12 -6.07
N THR A 5 13.49 -3.34 -5.70
CA THR A 5 13.84 -4.39 -6.65
C THR A 5 12.61 -4.78 -7.47
N VAL A 6 12.74 -4.78 -8.80
CA VAL A 6 11.65 -5.15 -9.70
C VAL A 6 11.57 -6.66 -9.83
N ARG A 7 10.37 -7.23 -9.68
CA ARG A 7 10.08 -8.65 -9.84
C ARG A 7 8.85 -8.88 -10.71
N ASN A 8 8.72 -10.10 -11.21
CA ASN A 8 7.52 -10.58 -11.90
C ASN A 8 6.56 -11.21 -10.88
N TYR A 9 5.33 -10.74 -10.86
CA TYR A 9 4.25 -11.21 -9.98
C TYR A 9 3.10 -11.87 -10.75
N GLY A 10 3.33 -12.27 -11.99
CA GLY A 10 2.39 -13.03 -12.81
C GLY A 10 2.02 -12.29 -14.09
N THR A 11 0.72 -12.22 -14.39
CA THR A 11 0.20 -11.54 -15.57
C THR A 11 -0.95 -10.63 -15.22
N ASP A 12 -1.04 -9.49 -15.89
CA ASP A 12 -2.22 -8.62 -15.80
C ASP A 12 -3.42 -9.20 -16.55
N ALA A 13 -4.53 -8.47 -16.52
CA ALA A 13 -5.78 -8.78 -17.21
C ALA A 13 -5.63 -9.18 -18.69
N TYR A 14 -4.61 -8.64 -19.37
CA TYR A 14 -4.39 -8.82 -20.81
C TYR A 14 -3.25 -9.81 -21.11
N GLY A 15 -2.78 -10.54 -20.10
CA GLY A 15 -1.73 -11.56 -20.25
C GLY A 15 -0.32 -10.97 -20.35
N ARG A 16 -0.13 -9.68 -20.10
CA ARG A 16 1.19 -9.04 -20.10
C ARG A 16 1.89 -9.36 -18.78
N THR A 17 3.21 -9.51 -18.81
CA THR A 17 4.00 -9.77 -17.60
C THR A 17 3.78 -8.65 -16.58
N PHE A 18 3.44 -9.03 -15.36
CA PHE A 18 3.10 -8.09 -14.31
C PHE A 18 4.33 -7.77 -13.47
N LEU A 19 5.01 -6.68 -13.81
CA LEU A 19 6.21 -6.20 -13.12
C LEU A 19 5.87 -5.12 -12.10
N MET A 20 6.45 -5.22 -10.90
CA MET A 20 6.38 -4.20 -9.85
C MET A 20 7.67 -4.22 -9.04
N THR A 21 7.94 -3.13 -8.31
CA THR A 21 8.91 -3.17 -7.21
C THR A 21 8.36 -4.04 -6.06
N ILE A 22 9.24 -4.54 -5.19
CA ILE A 22 8.81 -5.20 -3.95
C ILE A 22 7.94 -4.24 -3.13
N TYR A 23 8.37 -2.98 -2.99
CA TYR A 23 7.59 -1.95 -2.32
C TYR A 23 6.14 -1.81 -2.85
N MET A 24 5.97 -1.72 -4.17
CA MET A 24 4.65 -1.56 -4.78
C MET A 24 3.80 -2.83 -4.67
N HIS A 25 4.44 -4.01 -4.71
CA HIS A 25 3.76 -5.27 -4.47
C HIS A 25 3.27 -5.39 -3.02
N ASP A 26 4.12 -5.07 -2.03
CA ASP A 26 3.75 -5.08 -0.62
C ASP A 26 2.60 -4.09 -0.35
N TRP A 27 2.65 -2.91 -0.98
CA TRP A 27 1.55 -1.94 -0.97
C TRP A 27 0.26 -2.53 -1.53
N LEU A 28 0.32 -3.23 -2.67
CA LEU A 28 -0.85 -3.85 -3.30
C LEU A 28 -1.44 -4.93 -2.39
N GLN A 29 -0.61 -5.77 -1.78
CA GLN A 29 -1.09 -6.79 -0.84
C GLN A 29 -1.82 -6.18 0.35
N ARG A 30 -1.27 -5.09 0.90
CA ARG A 30 -1.95 -4.34 1.97
C ARG A 30 -3.25 -3.71 1.49
N TYR A 31 -3.25 -3.12 0.31
CA TYR A 31 -4.44 -2.55 -0.31
C TYR A 31 -5.56 -3.59 -0.44
N GLU A 32 -5.25 -4.77 -0.97
CA GLU A 32 -6.20 -5.88 -1.09
C GLU A 32 -6.71 -6.37 0.28
N ALA A 33 -5.83 -6.46 1.28
CA ALA A 33 -6.21 -6.85 2.64
C ALA A 33 -7.21 -5.87 3.27
N GLU A 34 -6.99 -4.56 3.13
CA GLU A 34 -7.88 -3.50 3.65
C GLU A 34 -9.21 -3.41 2.88
N LEU A 35 -9.19 -3.74 1.59
CA LEU A 35 -10.42 -3.90 0.80
C LEU A 35 -11.22 -5.13 1.25
N GLY A 36 -10.54 -6.24 1.53
CA GLY A 36 -11.16 -7.55 1.74
C GLY A 36 -11.45 -8.30 0.45
N TRP A 37 -10.92 -7.83 -0.69
CA TRP A 37 -10.93 -8.53 -1.98
C TRP A 37 -9.72 -8.08 -2.81
N SER A 38 -9.36 -8.86 -3.83
CA SER A 38 -8.27 -8.54 -4.77
C SER A 38 -8.85 -8.00 -6.09
N PRO A 39 -8.78 -6.69 -6.37
CA PRO A 39 -9.19 -6.14 -7.65
C PRO A 39 -8.32 -6.68 -8.79
N ARG A 40 -8.91 -6.90 -9.95
CA ARG A 40 -8.16 -7.35 -11.13
C ARG A 40 -7.30 -6.21 -11.66
N VAL A 41 -5.99 -6.44 -11.80
CA VAL A 41 -5.06 -5.48 -12.37
C VAL A 41 -5.21 -5.44 -13.89
N THR A 42 -5.55 -4.28 -14.44
CA THR A 42 -5.67 -4.08 -15.89
C THR A 42 -4.39 -3.58 -16.52
N GLN A 43 -3.53 -2.89 -15.78
CA GLN A 43 -2.21 -2.48 -16.24
C GLN A 43 -1.24 -2.30 -15.08
N GLY A 44 -0.10 -3.01 -15.15
CA GLY A 44 0.96 -2.94 -14.14
C GLY A 44 1.95 -1.80 -14.34
N ALA A 45 3.02 -1.82 -13.57
CA ALA A 45 4.17 -0.94 -13.70
C ALA A 45 5.22 -1.50 -14.68
N PHE A 46 6.24 -0.71 -14.99
CA PHE A 46 7.36 -1.06 -15.88
C PHE A 46 6.96 -1.57 -17.27
N MET A 47 5.89 -1.01 -17.83
CA MET A 47 5.31 -1.43 -19.11
C MET A 47 6.29 -1.30 -20.29
N ALA A 48 7.23 -0.35 -20.25
CA ALA A 48 8.30 -0.24 -21.22
C ALA A 48 9.19 -1.50 -21.33
N ARG A 49 9.22 -2.34 -20.29
CA ARG A 49 9.99 -3.60 -20.27
C ARG A 49 9.22 -4.80 -20.83
N VAL A 50 7.90 -4.68 -21.01
CA VAL A 50 7.01 -5.81 -21.32
C VAL A 50 6.16 -5.55 -22.58
N GLY A 51 6.68 -4.73 -23.50
CA GLY A 51 6.04 -4.46 -24.79
C GLY A 51 5.17 -3.20 -24.84
N GLY A 52 5.10 -2.44 -23.76
CA GLY A 52 4.40 -1.15 -23.69
C GLY A 52 3.02 -1.20 -23.04
N GLY A 53 2.60 -0.05 -22.52
CA GLY A 53 1.27 0.15 -21.94
C GLY A 53 0.25 0.66 -22.96
N ALA A 54 -0.95 0.96 -22.50
CA ALA A 54 -1.94 1.65 -23.31
C ALA A 54 -1.40 3.00 -23.79
N LYS A 55 -1.58 3.32 -25.07
CA LYS A 55 -1.13 4.61 -25.65
C LYS A 55 -1.70 5.81 -24.89
N ALA A 56 -2.93 5.69 -24.40
CA ALA A 56 -3.61 6.73 -23.63
C ALA A 56 -2.91 7.05 -22.30
N SER A 57 -2.15 6.12 -21.73
CA SER A 57 -1.40 6.31 -20.48
C SER A 57 -0.14 7.18 -20.67
N GLN A 58 0.25 7.51 -21.91
CA GLN A 58 1.38 8.42 -22.22
C GLN A 58 2.67 8.10 -21.44
N GLY A 59 2.95 6.81 -21.24
CA GLY A 59 4.13 6.32 -20.53
C GLY A 59 4.08 6.41 -19.01
N ALA A 60 2.92 6.75 -18.40
CA ALA A 60 2.76 6.76 -16.94
C ALA A 60 3.23 5.45 -16.29
N HIS A 61 2.94 4.32 -16.93
CA HIS A 61 3.28 2.99 -16.44
C HIS A 61 4.66 2.48 -16.89
N ASP A 62 5.49 3.29 -17.55
CA ASP A 62 6.77 2.80 -18.11
C ASP A 62 7.84 2.52 -17.05
N ALA A 63 7.62 2.97 -15.81
CA ALA A 63 8.42 2.65 -14.63
C ALA A 63 7.52 2.29 -13.43
N GLY A 64 8.02 2.43 -12.21
CA GLY A 64 7.25 2.19 -10.99
C GLY A 64 6.18 3.25 -10.71
N GLY A 65 5.33 2.96 -9.73
CA GLY A 65 4.40 3.90 -9.14
C GLY A 65 3.02 4.04 -9.80
N CYS A 66 2.73 3.40 -10.93
CA CYS A 66 1.39 3.45 -11.55
C CYS A 66 0.77 2.06 -11.68
N LEU A 67 -0.52 1.95 -11.32
CA LEU A 67 -1.31 0.72 -11.39
C LEU A 67 -2.74 1.06 -11.83
N ASP A 68 -3.27 0.29 -12.77
CA ASP A 68 -4.69 0.36 -13.15
C ASP A 68 -5.42 -0.88 -12.64
N LEU A 69 -6.58 -0.68 -12.02
CA LEU A 69 -7.44 -1.74 -11.50
C LEU A 69 -8.80 -1.70 -12.17
N GLU A 70 -9.36 -2.85 -12.50
CA GLU A 70 -10.68 -2.98 -13.09
C GLU A 70 -11.76 -2.49 -12.11
N THR A 71 -12.68 -1.67 -12.62
CA THR A 71 -13.87 -1.23 -11.86
C THR A 71 -15.17 -1.65 -12.53
N ASP A 72 -15.10 -2.36 -13.66
CA ASP A 72 -16.28 -2.88 -14.33
C ASP A 72 -17.02 -3.88 -13.42
N GLY A 73 -18.35 -3.76 -13.39
CA GLY A 73 -19.20 -4.54 -12.49
C GLY A 73 -19.15 -4.14 -11.00
N LEU A 74 -18.33 -3.17 -10.59
CA LEU A 74 -18.34 -2.65 -9.22
C LEU A 74 -19.42 -1.58 -9.02
N THR A 75 -20.00 -1.56 -7.83
CA THR A 75 -20.90 -0.48 -7.40
C THR A 75 -20.12 0.80 -7.08
N THR A 76 -20.77 1.96 -7.14
CA THR A 76 -20.18 3.23 -6.70
C THR A 76 -19.57 3.14 -5.29
N ALA A 77 -20.25 2.47 -4.36
CA ALA A 77 -19.76 2.31 -2.99
C ALA A 77 -18.46 1.48 -2.90
N GLN A 78 -18.31 0.46 -3.75
CA GLN A 78 -17.06 -0.31 -3.84
C GLN A 78 -15.94 0.54 -4.43
N ILE A 79 -16.22 1.34 -5.46
CA ILE A 79 -15.22 2.23 -6.06
C ILE A 79 -14.83 3.34 -5.07
N ASP A 80 -15.78 3.91 -4.33
CA ASP A 80 -15.50 4.88 -3.26
C ASP A 80 -14.62 4.27 -2.18
N ARG A 81 -14.85 3.00 -1.82
CA ARG A 81 -13.98 2.26 -0.88
C ARG A 81 -12.59 2.05 -1.47
N MET A 82 -12.47 1.70 -2.74
CA MET A 82 -11.19 1.60 -3.44
C MET A 82 -10.38 2.89 -3.37
N VAL A 83 -11.01 4.04 -3.62
CA VAL A 83 -10.39 5.37 -3.50
C VAL A 83 -9.94 5.64 -2.06
N ARG A 84 -10.83 5.42 -1.09
CA ARG A 84 -10.56 5.70 0.32
C ARG A 84 -9.37 4.89 0.83
N VAL A 85 -9.36 3.59 0.60
CA VAL A 85 -8.26 2.72 1.04
C VAL A 85 -6.96 3.12 0.35
N ALA A 86 -6.98 3.36 -0.97
CA ALA A 86 -5.76 3.70 -1.70
C ALA A 86 -5.13 5.02 -1.19
N ARG A 87 -5.96 6.05 -0.96
CA ARG A 87 -5.51 7.35 -0.44
C ARG A 87 -5.12 7.29 1.03
N THR A 88 -5.76 6.44 1.83
CA THR A 88 -5.31 6.17 3.21
C THR A 88 -3.96 5.46 3.24
N LEU A 89 -3.65 4.66 2.22
CA LEU A 89 -2.35 4.03 2.02
C LEU A 89 -1.37 4.91 1.22
N GLY A 90 -1.64 6.20 1.07
CA GLY A 90 -0.66 7.15 0.53
C GLY A 90 -0.52 7.17 -1.00
N SER A 91 -1.49 6.63 -1.74
CA SER A 91 -1.54 6.71 -3.20
C SER A 91 -2.49 7.81 -3.67
N GLY A 92 -2.16 8.47 -4.78
CA GLY A 92 -3.16 9.14 -5.61
C GLY A 92 -4.09 8.07 -6.20
N ALA A 93 -5.38 8.33 -6.27
CA ALA A 93 -6.36 7.35 -6.76
C ALA A 93 -7.50 8.06 -7.47
N TYR A 94 -7.82 7.66 -8.70
CA TYR A 94 -8.81 8.33 -9.54
C TYR A 94 -9.68 7.32 -10.27
N ARG A 95 -11.00 7.41 -10.12
CA ARG A 95 -11.92 6.67 -11.00
C ARG A 95 -11.85 7.23 -12.40
N ARG A 96 -11.68 6.36 -13.39
CA ARG A 96 -11.82 6.64 -14.81
C ARG A 96 -13.00 5.86 -15.36
N ASP A 97 -13.75 6.47 -16.27
CA ASP A 97 -14.86 5.85 -16.95
C ASP A 97 -15.05 6.47 -18.35
N PRO A 98 -15.98 5.94 -19.17
CA PRO A 98 -16.18 6.44 -20.54
C PRO A 98 -16.73 7.88 -20.64
N SER A 99 -16.98 8.56 -19.52
CA SER A 99 -17.42 9.96 -19.56
C SER A 99 -16.29 10.88 -20.05
N PRO A 100 -16.62 11.96 -20.79
CA PRO A 100 -15.63 12.95 -21.19
C PRO A 100 -14.94 13.66 -20.02
N GLN A 101 -15.60 13.74 -18.88
CA GLN A 101 -15.06 14.35 -17.66
C GLN A 101 -13.91 13.51 -17.07
N HIS A 102 -13.94 12.19 -17.27
CA HIS A 102 -12.95 11.25 -16.76
C HIS A 102 -11.97 10.74 -17.84
N GLY A 103 -11.88 11.45 -18.97
CA GLY A 103 -10.92 11.18 -20.04
C GLY A 103 -11.38 10.16 -21.10
N SER A 104 -12.66 9.78 -21.10
CA SER A 104 -13.25 8.84 -22.08
C SER A 104 -12.51 7.50 -22.17
N MET A 105 -12.09 6.96 -21.02
CA MET A 105 -11.33 5.72 -20.93
C MET A 105 -12.25 4.55 -20.53
N PRO A 106 -11.88 3.28 -20.81
CA PRO A 106 -12.55 2.14 -20.20
C PRO A 106 -12.60 2.28 -18.67
N ALA A 107 -13.63 1.74 -18.01
CA ALA A 107 -13.79 1.88 -16.57
C ALA A 107 -12.61 1.23 -15.81
N HIS A 108 -11.88 2.04 -15.04
CA HIS A 108 -10.81 1.56 -14.16
C HIS A 108 -10.54 2.55 -13.01
N MET A 109 -9.78 2.12 -12.02
CA MET A 109 -9.15 2.97 -11.02
C MET A 109 -7.70 3.19 -11.43
N HIS A 110 -7.29 4.44 -11.60
CA HIS A 110 -5.89 4.79 -11.84
C HIS A 110 -5.22 5.17 -10.51
N LEU A 111 -4.13 4.47 -10.17
CA LEU A 111 -3.36 4.70 -8.96
C LEU A 111 -2.00 5.30 -9.26
N THR A 112 -1.54 6.20 -8.38
CA THR A 112 -0.19 6.79 -8.43
C THR A 112 0.47 6.78 -7.05
N LEU A 113 1.39 5.84 -6.84
CA LEU A 113 2.22 5.71 -5.64
C LEU A 113 3.49 6.57 -5.80
N GLY A 114 3.46 7.82 -5.36
CA GLY A 114 4.62 8.73 -5.48
C GLY A 114 5.84 8.38 -4.64
N SER A 115 5.68 7.45 -3.70
CA SER A 115 6.75 6.90 -2.85
C SER A 115 7.52 5.75 -3.52
N ASP A 116 7.01 5.17 -4.60
CA ASP A 116 7.70 4.11 -5.36
C ASP A 116 8.86 4.66 -6.20
N ARG A 117 9.78 3.79 -6.64
CA ARG A 117 10.97 4.17 -7.43
C ARG A 117 11.41 3.10 -8.45
N PRO A 118 11.92 3.52 -9.63
CA PRO A 118 11.87 4.87 -10.17
C PRO A 118 10.46 5.20 -10.70
N LEU A 119 10.04 6.46 -10.65
CA LEU A 119 8.81 6.93 -11.29
C LEU A 119 9.10 7.36 -12.74
N SER A 120 8.17 7.08 -13.66
CA SER A 120 8.22 7.65 -15.01
C SER A 120 8.01 9.17 -14.96
N PRO A 121 8.43 9.95 -15.97
CA PRO A 121 8.15 11.39 -16.01
C PRO A 121 6.65 11.70 -15.88
N MET A 122 5.80 10.91 -16.54
CA MET A 122 4.35 11.09 -16.45
C MET A 122 3.80 10.70 -15.07
N ALA A 123 4.29 9.63 -14.44
CA ALA A 123 3.92 9.29 -13.06
C ALA A 123 4.29 10.40 -12.06
N GLN A 124 5.43 11.08 -12.26
CA GLN A 124 5.82 12.24 -11.45
C GLN A 124 4.84 13.39 -11.62
N THR A 125 4.39 13.67 -12.85
CA THR A 125 3.37 14.69 -13.13
C THR A 125 2.03 14.36 -12.46
N LEU A 126 1.56 13.11 -12.58
CA LEU A 126 0.33 12.65 -11.94
C LEU A 126 0.41 12.76 -10.42
N TRP A 127 1.56 12.41 -9.83
CA TRP A 127 1.78 12.57 -8.40
C TRP A 127 1.79 14.04 -7.97
N ALA A 128 2.47 14.91 -8.71
CA ALA A 128 2.50 16.34 -8.42
C ALA A 128 1.09 16.97 -8.50
N SER A 129 0.29 16.57 -9.49
CA SER A 129 -1.11 16.94 -9.61
C SER A 129 -1.92 16.49 -8.39
N TYR A 130 -1.79 15.23 -7.96
CA TYR A 130 -2.46 14.73 -6.76
C TYR A 130 -2.13 15.60 -5.55
N LEU A 131 -0.86 15.92 -5.33
CA LEU A 131 -0.42 16.75 -4.21
C LEU A 131 -0.99 18.18 -4.27
N ALA A 132 -1.16 18.73 -5.48
CA ALA A 132 -1.72 20.05 -5.72
C ALA A 132 -3.27 20.10 -5.64
N GLY A 133 -3.94 18.95 -5.49
CA GLY A 133 -5.41 18.88 -5.46
C GLY A 133 -6.06 18.70 -6.83
N GLY A 134 -5.29 18.31 -7.84
CA GLY A 134 -5.75 18.03 -9.19
C GLY A 134 -6.04 16.55 -9.45
N ASP A 135 -6.71 16.29 -10.58
CA ASP A 135 -7.10 14.95 -11.02
C ASP A 135 -6.16 14.28 -12.02
N GLY A 136 -5.07 14.96 -12.41
CA GLY A 136 -4.01 14.43 -13.27
C GLY A 136 -4.40 14.23 -14.73
N LEU A 137 -5.61 14.61 -15.14
CA LEU A 137 -6.07 14.47 -16.53
C LEU A 137 -5.64 15.66 -17.38
N ALA A 138 -5.18 15.38 -18.59
CA ALA A 138 -4.98 16.40 -19.62
C ALA A 138 -6.28 17.18 -19.93
N ALA A 139 -6.14 18.37 -20.50
CA ALA A 139 -7.30 19.14 -20.95
C ALA A 139 -8.17 18.32 -21.92
N GLY A 140 -9.48 18.45 -21.80
CA GLY A 140 -10.45 17.65 -22.56
C GLY A 140 -11.75 18.39 -22.83
N SER A 141 -12.77 17.68 -23.32
CA SER A 141 -14.06 18.21 -23.77
C SER A 141 -14.82 19.00 -22.68
N GLY A 142 -14.46 20.28 -22.54
CA GLY A 142 -15.07 21.19 -21.57
C GLY A 142 -14.43 21.21 -20.19
N ARG A 143 -13.21 20.67 -20.02
CA ARG A 143 -12.47 20.72 -18.75
C ARG A 143 -11.03 21.23 -18.94
N PRO A 144 -10.50 22.07 -18.03
CA PRO A 144 -9.10 22.44 -18.06
C PRO A 144 -8.21 21.21 -17.82
N ALA A 145 -6.93 21.31 -18.20
CA ALA A 145 -5.95 20.35 -17.73
C ALA A 145 -5.88 20.43 -16.20
N ASP A 146 -5.75 19.26 -15.57
CA ASP A 146 -5.61 19.13 -14.12
C ASP A 146 -6.71 19.85 -13.33
N ALA A 147 -7.98 19.62 -13.71
CA ALA A 147 -9.11 20.15 -12.98
C ALA A 147 -9.13 19.64 -11.52
N PRO A 148 -9.88 20.31 -10.63
CA PRO A 148 -9.97 19.91 -9.23
C PRO A 148 -10.33 18.43 -9.07
N ASP A 149 -9.61 17.77 -8.17
CA ASP A 149 -9.84 16.39 -7.81
C ASP A 149 -11.29 16.19 -7.34
N TYR A 150 -11.96 15.24 -7.97
CA TYR A 150 -13.38 14.93 -7.75
C TYR A 150 -13.59 13.77 -6.77
N GLU A 151 -12.51 13.17 -6.27
CA GLU A 151 -12.55 12.04 -5.36
C GLU A 151 -12.33 12.46 -3.88
N TRP A 152 -12.75 11.62 -2.94
CA TRP A 152 -12.52 11.88 -1.50
C TRP A 152 -11.02 12.00 -1.18
N ARG A 153 -10.63 12.97 -0.35
CA ARG A 153 -9.23 13.24 0.04
C ARG A 153 -9.03 13.19 1.56
N PRO A 154 -7.97 12.55 2.08
CA PRO A 154 -7.59 12.71 3.48
C PRO A 154 -7.08 14.12 3.75
N SER A 155 -7.30 14.61 4.98
CA SER A 155 -6.75 15.87 5.47
C SER A 155 -6.16 15.64 6.86
N PRO A 156 -4.83 15.73 7.05
CA PRO A 156 -3.81 16.03 6.03
C PRO A 156 -3.67 14.92 4.97
N LEU A 157 -2.99 15.23 3.85
CA LEU A 157 -2.66 14.21 2.85
C LEU A 157 -1.71 13.17 3.42
N ILE A 158 -1.93 11.92 3.05
CA ILE A 158 -1.01 10.81 3.31
C ILE A 158 -0.22 10.61 2.02
N THR A 159 1.11 10.71 2.10
CA THR A 159 2.02 10.66 0.93
C THR A 159 3.03 9.51 1.01
N ILE A 160 3.04 8.85 2.16
CA ILE A 160 3.78 7.63 2.43
C ILE A 160 2.76 6.75 3.15
N PRO A 161 2.58 5.48 2.75
CA PRO A 161 1.73 4.57 3.50
C PRO A 161 2.14 4.61 4.97
N PRO A 162 1.20 4.70 5.92
CA PRO A 162 1.55 4.59 7.32
C PRO A 162 2.32 3.29 7.53
N PRO A 163 3.23 3.17 8.51
CA PRO A 163 3.82 1.87 8.81
C PRO A 163 2.70 0.84 8.97
N GLU A 164 2.96 -0.41 8.64
CA GLU A 164 2.14 -1.47 9.20
C GLU A 164 2.30 -1.31 10.71
N GLU A 165 1.24 -0.88 11.40
CA GLU A 165 1.15 -1.22 12.81
C GLU A 165 1.31 -2.74 12.82
N ASP A 166 2.18 -3.28 13.68
CA ASP A 166 2.29 -4.72 13.91
C ASP A 166 0.89 -5.19 14.35
N ASN A 167 0.02 -5.42 13.37
CA ASN A 167 -1.37 -5.83 13.51
C ASN A 167 -1.39 -7.32 13.79
N MET A 168 -0.47 -7.73 14.65
CA MET A 168 -0.58 -8.95 15.39
C MET A 168 -1.84 -8.77 16.23
N THR A 169 -2.92 -9.40 15.79
CA THR A 169 -4.12 -9.52 16.61
C THR A 169 -3.71 -10.02 18.00
N PRO A 170 -4.43 -9.69 19.08
CA PRO A 170 -4.14 -10.24 20.40
C PRO A 170 -3.99 -11.77 20.38
N ALA A 171 -4.73 -12.46 19.51
CA ALA A 171 -4.61 -13.90 19.26
C ALA A 171 -3.27 -14.30 18.61
N GLN A 172 -2.83 -13.60 17.57
CA GLN A 172 -1.52 -13.84 16.94
C GLN A 172 -0.37 -13.51 17.90
N PHE A 173 -0.53 -12.51 18.77
CA PHE A 173 0.48 -12.14 19.77
C PHE A 173 0.57 -13.19 20.86
N ILE A 174 -0.57 -13.70 21.32
CA ILE A 174 -0.62 -14.84 22.22
C ILE A 174 -0.05 -16.10 21.56
N ALA A 175 -0.30 -16.33 20.27
CA ALA A 175 0.25 -17.47 19.54
C ALA A 175 1.78 -17.38 19.41
N LEU A 176 2.29 -16.20 19.08
CA LEU A 176 3.72 -15.92 19.02
C LEU A 176 4.38 -16.11 20.41
N LEU A 177 3.74 -15.61 21.48
CA LEU A 177 4.20 -15.83 22.85
C LEU A 177 4.10 -17.29 23.30
N LYS A 178 3.33 -18.14 22.62
CA LYS A 178 3.23 -19.59 22.89
C LYS A 178 4.23 -20.40 22.08
N ASP A 179 4.84 -19.83 21.04
CA ASP A 179 5.88 -20.48 20.25
C ASP A 179 7.10 -20.78 21.14
N PRO A 180 7.56 -22.05 21.24
CA PRO A 180 8.69 -22.43 22.08
C PRO A 180 10.00 -21.72 21.70
N THR A 181 10.18 -21.42 20.42
CA THR A 181 11.37 -20.77 19.85
C THR A 181 11.41 -19.31 20.29
N VAL A 182 10.30 -18.58 20.11
CA VAL A 182 10.18 -17.20 20.56
C VAL A 182 10.28 -17.09 22.07
N ARG A 183 9.70 -18.05 22.81
CA ARG A 183 9.85 -18.13 24.27
C ARG A 183 11.31 -18.32 24.69
N GLN A 184 12.05 -19.14 23.97
CA GLN A 184 13.46 -19.37 24.24
C GLN A 184 14.28 -18.11 23.94
N GLU A 185 14.04 -17.46 22.80
CA GLU A 185 14.66 -16.19 22.44
C GLU A 185 14.36 -15.08 23.46
N LEU A 186 13.11 -14.95 23.92
CA LEU A 186 12.71 -13.98 24.96
C LEU A 186 13.37 -14.27 26.32
N ARG A 187 13.65 -15.53 26.63
CA ARG A 187 14.40 -15.93 27.85
C ARG A 187 15.88 -15.61 27.73
N ASP A 188 16.41 -15.71 26.52
CA ASP A 188 17.83 -15.50 26.21
C ASP A 188 18.15 -14.02 25.95
N ILE A 189 17.13 -13.18 25.69
CA ILE A 189 17.25 -11.72 25.67
C ILE A 189 17.72 -11.25 27.05
N THR A 190 18.99 -10.87 27.10
CA THR A 190 19.58 -10.21 28.25
C THR A 190 19.16 -8.75 28.19
N TRP A 191 18.09 -8.39 28.90
CA TRP A 191 17.61 -7.01 29.01
C TRP A 191 18.61 -6.14 29.76
N GLY A 192 19.66 -5.69 29.07
CA GLY A 192 20.66 -4.76 29.58
C GLY A 192 21.49 -5.33 30.74
N THR A 193 22.80 -5.17 30.64
CA THR A 193 23.71 -5.42 31.76
C THR A 193 23.28 -4.58 32.97
N PRO A 194 23.06 -5.17 34.17
CA PRO A 194 22.81 -4.39 35.37
C PRO A 194 24.02 -3.49 35.65
N ILE A 195 23.78 -2.18 35.82
CA ILE A 195 24.84 -1.20 36.15
C ILE A 195 25.38 -1.43 37.57
N ASP A 196 24.76 -2.28 38.40
CA ASP A 196 25.33 -2.73 39.67
C ASP A 196 24.80 -4.11 40.13
N SER A 197 25.61 -4.85 40.89
CA SER A 197 25.36 -6.23 41.33
C SER A 197 24.23 -6.41 42.35
N SER A 198 23.71 -5.36 42.97
CA SER A 198 22.61 -5.37 43.93
C SER A 198 21.21 -5.37 43.27
N THR A 199 21.11 -4.96 42.00
CA THR A 199 19.82 -4.89 41.27
C THR A 199 19.50 -6.14 40.43
N ALA A 200 20.49 -7.01 40.17
CA ALA A 200 20.34 -8.22 39.36
C ALA A 200 19.28 -9.21 39.90
N ALA A 201 19.18 -9.35 41.23
CA ALA A 201 18.18 -10.21 41.87
C ALA A 201 16.76 -9.60 41.87
N SER A 202 16.64 -8.28 41.68
CA SER A 202 15.37 -7.57 41.58
C SER A 202 14.80 -7.63 40.16
N GLY A 203 15.67 -7.47 39.14
CA GLY A 203 15.30 -7.55 37.73
C GLY A 203 14.74 -8.92 37.30
N LYS A 204 15.38 -10.01 37.73
CA LYS A 204 14.89 -11.38 37.43
C LYS A 204 13.51 -11.67 38.03
N ARG A 205 13.21 -11.13 39.22
CA ARG A 205 11.90 -11.30 39.88
C ARG A 205 10.79 -10.49 39.20
N LYS A 206 11.09 -9.28 38.71
CA LYS A 206 10.12 -8.45 37.96
C LYS A 206 9.76 -9.06 36.59
N ALA A 207 10.74 -9.57 35.85
CA ALA A 207 10.50 -10.20 34.54
C ALA A 207 9.67 -11.49 34.66
N SER A 208 9.98 -12.33 35.65
CA SER A 208 9.17 -13.52 35.95
C SER A 208 7.74 -13.15 36.29
N GLY A 209 7.51 -12.12 37.12
CA GLY A 209 6.17 -11.68 37.52
C GLY A 209 5.35 -11.06 36.37
N MET A 210 6.00 -10.38 35.43
CA MET A 210 5.36 -9.82 34.25
C MET A 210 4.91 -10.93 33.29
N LEU A 211 5.75 -11.95 33.06
CA LEU A 211 5.36 -13.14 32.29
C LEU A 211 4.16 -13.85 32.92
N THR A 212 4.16 -14.04 34.24
CA THR A 212 3.04 -14.70 34.93
C THR A 212 1.75 -13.85 34.92
N SER A 213 1.86 -12.53 34.80
CA SER A 213 0.69 -11.65 34.66
C SER A 213 0.08 -11.76 33.26
N ILE A 214 0.93 -11.74 32.23
CA ILE A 214 0.54 -11.89 30.82
C ILE A 214 -0.08 -13.28 30.58
N GLU A 215 0.49 -14.35 31.15
CA GLU A 215 -0.06 -15.71 31.04
C GLU A 215 -1.44 -15.86 31.71
N ARG A 216 -1.71 -15.10 32.78
CA ARG A 216 -3.01 -15.10 33.47
C ARG A 216 -4.08 -14.28 32.75
N GLU A 217 -3.69 -13.23 32.03
CA GLU A 217 -4.61 -12.51 31.14
C GLU A 217 -4.94 -13.30 29.88
N ALA A 218 -3.97 -14.03 29.31
CA ALA A 218 -4.18 -14.86 28.12
C ALA A 218 -4.99 -16.15 28.35
N ALA A 219 -5.34 -16.46 29.61
CA ALA A 219 -6.10 -17.64 30.02
C ALA A 219 -7.56 -17.34 30.41
N LYS A 220 -7.98 -16.07 30.34
CA LYS A 220 -9.37 -15.63 30.48
C LYS A 220 -10.00 -15.45 29.10
#